data_AF-A0AA85B5A5-F1
#
_entry.id   AF-A0AA85B5A5-F1
#
_cell.length_a   1.000
_cell.length_b   1.000
_cell.length_c   1.000
_cell.angle_alpha   90.00
_cell.angle_beta   90.00
_cell.angle_gamma   90.00
#
_symmetry.space_group_name_H-M   'P 1'
#
loop_
_entity.id
_entity.type
_entity.pdbx_description
1 polymer ?
#
loop_
_entity_poly.entity_id
_entity_poly.type
_entity_poly.pdbx_seq_one_letter_code
_entity_poly.pdbx_strand_id
1 'polypeptide(L)'
;MACFIGLPKSEMESKERFNNFARDSYWPVLTQCMSVIMAAACIYGGIKWIEKANNILVPFLLIIVMFTCGWSLTRTYAEVGIKFLFTPTWSSLKDPEMWIAAASQNAFDTGAGIGALATFAAFMSRQRGAVRYGTIIPMLNNLVSFISSITVFSTVFATLIQNTPTLTRLGIVKIMQLTGPGSTGLTFIWFPVLFESLGVFGRIVCLLFFICLTVAGLSTTISDLEVYTMVLDDCGVSHRKSVAIALIANILVGLPSALNLNILANQDNVWGIALLISGILMASLVIRYGPMKYRRYIVNEFGIDDWNLPKVWIFMITILVPLQGIILIIWWIYDMIASDPHWYMFTYESVTSLCVEWMILLAALIGINVIALWRKWSIFPVAKTYGNNPYELDFLKTFTDL
;
A
#
# COMPACT_ATOMS: atom_id res chain seq x y z
N MET A 1 5.92 -9.05 -24.31
CA MET A 1 5.04 -9.35 -25.46
C MET A 1 4.70 -8.11 -26.29
N ALA A 2 4.34 -6.97 -25.68
CA ALA A 2 3.94 -5.73 -26.37
C ALA A 2 4.93 -5.21 -27.43
N CYS A 3 6.25 -5.33 -27.21
CA CYS A 3 7.25 -4.86 -28.19
C CYS A 3 7.25 -5.66 -29.51
N PHE A 4 6.80 -6.92 -29.48
CA PHE A 4 6.88 -7.84 -30.63
C PHE A 4 5.53 -8.05 -31.33
N ILE A 5 4.42 -8.01 -30.59
CA ILE A 5 3.06 -8.30 -31.11
C ILE A 5 2.27 -7.00 -31.40
N GLY A 6 2.79 -5.84 -30.97
CA GLY A 6 2.08 -4.55 -31.03
C GLY A 6 1.09 -4.39 -29.88
N LEU A 7 0.64 -3.15 -29.64
CA LEU A 7 -0.34 -2.84 -28.59
C LEU A 7 -1.77 -3.04 -29.12
N PRO A 8 -2.75 -3.29 -28.23
CA PRO A 8 -4.15 -3.45 -28.65
C PRO A 8 -4.68 -2.15 -29.26
N LYS A 9 -5.45 -2.27 -30.35
CA LYS A 9 -6.00 -1.13 -31.08
C LYS A 9 -7.35 -0.67 -30.56
N SER A 10 -8.01 -1.51 -29.77
CA SER A 10 -9.34 -1.23 -29.21
C SER A 10 -9.43 -1.69 -27.75
N GLU A 11 -10.38 -1.10 -27.01
CA GLU A 11 -10.70 -1.50 -25.63
C GLU A 11 -11.06 -2.99 -25.55
N MET A 12 -11.85 -3.49 -26.51
CA MET A 12 -12.26 -4.89 -26.56
C MET A 12 -11.06 -5.83 -26.71
N GLU A 13 -10.15 -5.52 -27.63
CA GLU A 13 -8.92 -6.29 -27.83
C GLU A 13 -8.02 -6.24 -26.57
N SER A 14 -7.93 -5.09 -25.92
CA SER A 14 -7.13 -4.96 -24.69
C SER A 14 -7.73 -5.76 -23.53
N LYS A 15 -9.06 -5.74 -23.39
CA LYS A 15 -9.80 -6.56 -22.40
C LYS A 15 -9.56 -8.05 -22.63
N GLU A 16 -9.64 -8.49 -23.88
CA GLU A 16 -9.39 -9.89 -24.25
C GLU A 16 -7.96 -10.31 -23.93
N ARG A 17 -6.95 -9.51 -24.32
CA ARG A 17 -5.54 -9.77 -23.97
C ARG A 17 -5.32 -9.82 -22.46
N PHE A 18 -5.93 -8.91 -21.71
CA PHE A 18 -5.85 -8.90 -20.25
C PHE A 18 -6.51 -10.14 -19.64
N ASN A 19 -7.71 -10.53 -20.09
CA ASN A 19 -8.40 -11.72 -19.59
C ASN A 19 -7.62 -13.00 -19.93
N ASN A 20 -7.07 -13.11 -21.15
CA ASN A 20 -6.22 -14.23 -21.54
C ASN A 20 -5.01 -14.37 -20.61
N PHE A 21 -4.40 -13.25 -20.20
CA PHE A 21 -3.31 -13.26 -19.22
C PHE A 21 -3.82 -13.60 -17.80
N ALA A 22 -4.83 -12.87 -17.32
CA ALA A 22 -5.20 -12.85 -15.90
C ALA A 22 -6.16 -13.97 -15.47
N ARG A 23 -6.88 -14.59 -16.41
CA ARG A 23 -7.90 -15.62 -16.14
C ARG A 23 -7.63 -16.93 -16.88
N ASP A 24 -7.22 -16.85 -18.14
CA ASP A 24 -7.13 -18.04 -19.01
C ASP A 24 -5.70 -18.60 -19.11
N SER A 25 -4.80 -18.21 -18.20
CA SER A 25 -3.41 -18.67 -18.19
C SER A 25 -2.82 -18.75 -16.79
N TYR A 26 -1.70 -19.46 -16.67
CA TYR A 26 -0.90 -19.54 -15.44
C TYR A 26 0.17 -18.44 -15.34
N TRP A 27 0.12 -17.42 -16.22
CA TRP A 27 1.06 -16.31 -16.16
C TRP A 27 1.05 -15.57 -14.81
N PRO A 28 -0.12 -15.28 -14.19
CA PRO A 28 -0.14 -14.57 -12.91
C PRO A 28 0.63 -15.33 -11.82
N VAL A 29 0.45 -16.66 -11.75
CA VAL A 29 1.18 -17.54 -10.82
C VAL A 29 2.69 -17.48 -11.06
N LEU A 30 3.12 -17.59 -12.33
CA LEU A 30 4.54 -17.48 -12.67
C LEU A 30 5.10 -16.12 -12.25
N THR A 31 4.41 -15.03 -12.58
CA THR A 31 4.85 -13.67 -12.26
C THR A 31 4.83 -13.37 -10.77
N GLN A 32 3.88 -13.94 -10.01
CA GLN A 32 3.86 -13.88 -8.55
C GLN A 32 5.11 -14.57 -7.98
N CYS A 33 5.36 -15.83 -8.36
CA CYS A 33 6.54 -16.57 -7.91
C CYS A 33 7.83 -15.82 -8.24
N MET A 34 7.97 -15.29 -9.44
CA MET A 34 9.13 -14.49 -9.84
C MET A 34 9.28 -13.23 -8.97
N SER A 35 8.20 -12.48 -8.74
CA SER A 35 8.22 -11.27 -7.93
C SER A 35 8.64 -11.55 -6.49
N VAL A 36 8.06 -12.56 -5.85
CA VAL A 36 8.38 -12.92 -4.46
C VAL A 36 9.80 -13.48 -4.34
N ILE A 37 10.27 -14.28 -5.31
CA ILE A 37 11.67 -14.76 -5.35
C ILE A 37 12.64 -13.58 -5.47
N MET A 38 12.35 -12.60 -6.33
CA MET A 38 13.17 -11.40 -6.47
C MET A 38 13.19 -10.59 -5.17
N ALA A 39 12.04 -10.40 -4.52
CA ALA A 39 11.95 -9.71 -3.24
C ALA A 39 12.75 -10.45 -2.14
N ALA A 40 12.56 -11.76 -2.02
CA ALA A 40 13.30 -12.59 -1.07
C ALA A 40 14.81 -12.57 -1.33
N ALA A 41 15.24 -12.54 -2.60
CA ALA A 41 16.64 -12.40 -2.95
C ALA A 41 17.22 -11.06 -2.49
N CYS A 42 16.46 -9.95 -2.58
CA CYS A 42 16.87 -8.65 -2.05
C CYS A 42 16.97 -8.63 -0.52
N ILE A 43 16.15 -9.42 0.18
CA ILE A 43 16.13 -9.48 1.64
C ILE A 43 17.16 -10.47 2.18
N TYR A 44 17.54 -11.52 1.45
CA TYR A 44 18.41 -12.61 1.94
C TYR A 44 19.74 -12.15 2.60
N GLY A 45 20.29 -11.01 2.17
CA GLY A 45 21.48 -10.39 2.76
C GLY A 45 21.21 -9.34 3.84
N GLY A 46 19.98 -9.29 4.36
CA GLY A 46 19.46 -8.32 5.31
C GLY A 46 19.39 -6.90 4.74
N ILE A 47 19.31 -5.93 5.67
CA ILE A 47 19.11 -4.50 5.35
C ILE A 47 20.10 -3.93 4.32
N LYS A 48 21.34 -4.43 4.27
CA LYS A 48 22.36 -3.96 3.31
C LYS A 48 21.97 -4.27 1.86
N TRP A 49 21.33 -5.42 1.62
CA TRP A 49 20.91 -5.81 0.27
C TRP A 49 19.61 -5.11 -0.11
N ILE A 50 18.70 -4.90 0.86
CA ILE A 50 17.50 -4.07 0.69
C ILE A 50 17.91 -2.65 0.29
N GLU A 51 18.86 -2.04 1.01
CA GLU A 51 19.38 -0.71 0.69
C GLU A 51 20.00 -0.66 -0.70
N LYS A 52 20.82 -1.65 -1.07
CA LYS A 52 21.44 -1.73 -2.40
C LYS A 52 20.38 -1.86 -3.51
N ALA A 53 19.34 -2.66 -3.30
CA ALA A 53 18.25 -2.81 -4.24
C ALA A 53 17.49 -1.49 -4.41
N ASN A 54 17.09 -0.85 -3.31
CA ASN A 54 16.33 0.40 -3.34
C ASN A 54 17.14 1.59 -3.87
N ASN A 55 18.46 1.62 -3.66
CA ASN A 55 19.36 2.60 -4.27
C ASN A 55 19.43 2.50 -5.81
N ILE A 56 18.95 1.41 -6.40
CA ILE A 56 18.82 1.23 -7.86
C ILE A 56 17.36 1.43 -8.27
N LEU A 57 16.43 0.72 -7.63
CA LEU A 57 15.00 0.70 -7.99
C LEU A 57 14.37 2.09 -7.87
N VAL A 58 14.59 2.81 -6.77
CA VAL A 58 13.91 4.09 -6.51
C VAL A 58 14.39 5.20 -7.46
N PRO A 59 15.70 5.42 -7.69
CA PRO A 59 16.14 6.41 -8.68
C PRO A 59 15.70 6.05 -10.10
N PHE A 60 15.73 4.75 -10.46
CA PHE A 60 15.27 4.29 -11.75
C PHE A 60 13.77 4.57 -11.96
N LEU A 61 12.95 4.30 -10.94
CA LEU A 61 11.53 4.64 -10.91
C LEU A 61 11.33 6.15 -11.13
N LEU A 62 12.06 6.98 -10.38
CA LEU A 62 11.94 8.43 -10.46
C LEU A 62 12.32 8.96 -11.86
N ILE A 63 13.37 8.41 -12.48
CA ILE A 63 13.76 8.77 -13.86
C ILE A 63 12.62 8.47 -14.83
N ILE A 64 11.98 7.30 -14.73
CA ILE A 64 10.86 6.95 -15.61
C ILE A 64 9.66 7.85 -15.36
N VAL A 65 9.32 8.14 -14.10
CA VAL A 65 8.21 9.05 -13.75
C VAL A 65 8.46 10.45 -14.30
N MET A 66 9.67 11.01 -14.12
CA MET A 66 10.02 12.33 -14.61
C MET A 66 10.05 12.39 -16.14
N PHE A 67 10.59 11.36 -16.80
CA PHE A 67 10.58 11.25 -18.25
C PHE A 67 9.16 11.17 -18.81
N THR A 68 8.32 10.28 -18.26
CA THR A 68 6.94 10.09 -18.73
C THR A 68 6.08 11.32 -18.45
N CYS A 69 6.27 11.99 -17.31
CA CYS A 69 5.65 13.28 -17.02
C CYS A 69 6.06 14.33 -18.06
N GLY A 70 7.36 14.57 -18.24
CA GLY A 70 7.86 15.56 -19.21
C GLY A 70 7.35 15.30 -20.62
N TRP A 71 7.34 14.03 -21.05
CA TRP A 71 6.76 13.64 -22.33
C TRP A 71 5.25 13.88 -22.40
N SER A 72 4.48 13.55 -21.36
CA SER A 72 3.02 13.72 -21.33
C SER A 72 2.60 15.18 -21.53
N LEU A 73 3.42 16.13 -21.07
CA LEU A 73 3.19 17.57 -21.23
C LEU A 73 3.40 18.06 -22.67
N THR A 74 4.14 17.32 -23.50
CA THR A 74 4.37 17.67 -24.91
C THR A 74 3.21 17.26 -25.82
N ARG A 75 2.21 16.56 -25.29
CA ARG A 75 1.09 16.03 -26.08
C ARG A 75 0.09 17.13 -26.43
N THR A 76 -0.38 17.15 -27.67
CA THR A 76 -1.47 18.03 -28.08
C THR A 76 -2.72 17.73 -27.25
N TYR A 77 -3.32 18.77 -26.67
CA TYR A 77 -4.45 18.71 -25.72
C TYR A 77 -4.11 18.27 -24.29
N ALA A 78 -2.83 18.08 -23.94
CA ALA A 78 -2.42 17.82 -22.55
C ALA A 78 -2.92 18.91 -21.59
N GLU A 79 -2.92 20.17 -22.04
CA GLU A 79 -3.40 21.31 -21.28
C GLU A 79 -4.87 21.21 -20.88
N VAL A 80 -5.69 20.45 -21.61
CA VAL A 80 -7.09 20.21 -21.26
C VAL A 80 -7.20 19.33 -20.02
N GLY A 81 -6.40 18.26 -19.96
CA GLY A 81 -6.33 17.37 -18.80
C GLY A 81 -5.77 18.08 -17.57
N ILE A 82 -4.72 18.87 -17.74
CA ILE A 82 -4.14 19.70 -16.66
C ILE A 82 -5.16 20.71 -16.14
N LYS A 83 -5.83 21.46 -17.03
CA LYS A 83 -6.89 22.40 -16.62
C LYS A 83 -7.99 21.68 -15.88
N PHE A 84 -8.40 20.50 -16.32
CA PHE A 84 -9.41 19.71 -15.62
C PHE A 84 -8.96 19.35 -14.20
N LEU A 85 -7.74 18.80 -14.05
CA LEU A 85 -7.17 18.40 -12.76
C LEU A 85 -7.10 19.56 -11.76
N PHE A 86 -6.77 20.76 -12.23
CA PHE A 86 -6.60 21.95 -11.39
C PHE A 86 -7.82 22.87 -11.32
N THR A 87 -8.96 22.49 -11.90
CA THR A 87 -10.20 23.26 -11.77
C THR A 87 -11.05 22.68 -10.64
N PRO A 88 -11.07 23.31 -9.45
CA PRO A 88 -11.83 22.77 -8.32
C PRO A 88 -13.33 22.86 -8.58
N THR A 89 -14.04 21.77 -8.30
CA THR A 89 -15.51 21.77 -8.24
C THR A 89 -15.93 21.97 -6.79
N TRP A 90 -16.13 23.23 -6.40
CA TRP A 90 -16.38 23.60 -4.99
C TRP A 90 -17.60 22.92 -4.37
N SER A 91 -18.61 22.57 -5.17
CA SER A 91 -19.78 21.82 -4.69
C SER A 91 -19.41 20.42 -4.19
N SER A 92 -18.35 19.81 -4.72
CA SER A 92 -17.90 18.48 -4.31
C SER A 92 -17.33 18.46 -2.89
N LEU A 93 -16.90 19.62 -2.32
CA LEU A 93 -16.46 19.68 -0.92
C LEU A 93 -17.60 19.46 0.08
N LYS A 94 -18.86 19.59 -0.36
CA LYS A 94 -20.05 19.30 0.46
C LYS A 94 -20.38 17.81 0.51
N ASP A 95 -19.75 17.02 -0.34
CA ASP A 95 -19.98 15.58 -0.43
C ASP A 95 -19.08 14.85 0.59
N PRO A 96 -19.65 14.19 1.61
CA PRO A 96 -18.86 13.42 2.57
C PRO A 96 -18.06 12.29 1.93
N GLU A 97 -18.56 11.71 0.84
CA GLU A 97 -17.92 10.58 0.15
C GLU A 97 -16.53 10.99 -0.39
N MET A 98 -16.38 12.23 -0.87
CA MET A 98 -15.09 12.77 -1.30
C MET A 98 -14.04 12.70 -0.18
N TRP A 99 -14.40 13.13 1.03
CA TRP A 99 -13.47 13.17 2.16
C TRP A 99 -13.09 11.79 2.63
N ILE A 100 -14.04 10.85 2.57
CA ILE A 100 -13.81 9.46 2.93
C ILE A 100 -12.89 8.79 1.91
N ALA A 101 -13.15 8.97 0.61
CA ALA A 101 -12.26 8.49 -0.45
C ALA A 101 -10.84 9.06 -0.32
N ALA A 102 -10.71 10.37 -0.05
CA ALA A 102 -9.40 11.01 0.15
C ALA A 102 -8.67 10.48 1.39
N ALA A 103 -9.39 10.30 2.51
CA ALA A 103 -8.85 9.77 3.75
C ALA A 103 -8.40 8.31 3.61
N SER A 104 -9.22 7.46 2.98
CA SER A 104 -8.87 6.08 2.65
C SER A 104 -7.64 6.03 1.74
N GLN A 105 -7.66 6.77 0.62
CA GLN A 105 -6.54 6.79 -0.32
C GLN A 105 -5.23 7.18 0.37
N ASN A 106 -5.22 8.23 1.19
CA ASN A 106 -3.99 8.66 1.87
C ASN A 106 -3.49 7.63 2.91
N ALA A 107 -4.38 6.90 3.58
CA ALA A 107 -3.98 5.82 4.49
C ALA A 107 -3.28 4.66 3.74
N PHE A 108 -3.86 4.23 2.62
CA PHE A 108 -3.28 3.18 1.77
C PHE A 108 -1.99 3.63 1.07
N ASP A 109 -1.97 4.83 0.50
CA ASP A 109 -0.82 5.38 -0.23
C ASP A 109 0.43 5.50 0.66
N THR A 110 0.23 5.77 1.96
CA THR A 110 1.33 5.83 2.93
C THR A 110 1.62 4.52 3.65
N GLY A 111 0.80 3.48 3.48
CA GLY A 111 0.90 2.22 4.22
C GLY A 111 0.73 2.38 5.74
N ALA A 112 -0.06 3.36 6.17
CA ALA A 112 -0.21 3.72 7.58
C ALA A 112 -0.91 2.62 8.38
N GLY A 113 -0.13 1.78 9.06
CA GLY A 113 -0.63 0.65 9.87
C GLY A 113 -0.12 -0.72 9.44
N ILE A 114 0.57 -0.83 8.30
CA ILE A 114 1.15 -2.11 7.83
C ILE A 114 2.31 -2.59 8.73
N GLY A 115 2.98 -1.65 9.41
CA GLY A 115 4.14 -1.94 10.26
C GLY A 115 5.49 -1.81 9.54
N ALA A 116 5.50 -1.69 8.20
CA ALA A 116 6.72 -1.54 7.40
C ALA A 116 7.63 -0.40 7.89
N LEU A 117 7.08 0.79 8.18
CA LEU A 117 7.87 1.90 8.71
C LEU A 117 8.47 1.60 10.09
N ALA A 118 7.78 0.84 10.94
CA ALA A 118 8.30 0.42 12.24
C ALA A 118 9.43 -0.61 12.09
N THR A 119 9.25 -1.58 11.18
CA THR A 119 10.28 -2.56 10.79
C THR A 119 11.56 -1.85 10.34
N PHE A 120 11.46 -0.88 9.43
CA PHE A 120 12.65 -0.15 8.97
C PHE A 120 13.23 0.80 10.02
N ALA A 121 12.39 1.39 10.87
CA ALA A 121 12.85 2.24 11.97
C ALA A 121 13.73 1.46 12.97
N ALA A 122 13.55 0.15 13.12
CA ALA A 122 14.39 -0.69 13.98
C ALA A 122 15.87 -0.75 13.52
N PHE A 123 16.14 -0.49 12.23
CA PHE A 123 17.50 -0.42 11.70
C PHE A 123 18.10 1.00 11.73
N MET A 124 17.33 2.00 12.15
CA MET A 124 17.78 3.40 12.18
C MET A 124 18.53 3.70 13.48
N SER A 125 19.61 4.50 13.38
CA SER A 125 20.29 5.04 14.56
C SER A 125 19.50 6.21 15.15
N ARG A 126 19.74 6.52 16.42
CA ARG A 126 19.11 7.66 17.12
C ARG A 126 19.38 9.03 16.47
N GLN A 127 20.45 9.12 15.67
CA GLN A 127 20.81 10.33 14.91
C GLN A 127 19.96 10.52 13.65
N ARG A 128 19.31 9.45 13.18
CA ARG A 128 18.39 9.53 12.05
C ARG A 128 17.00 9.87 12.59
N GLY A 129 16.68 11.16 12.53
CA GLY A 129 15.50 11.72 13.16
C GLY A 129 14.16 11.12 12.71
N ALA A 130 13.47 10.44 13.62
CA ALA A 130 12.16 9.82 13.38
C ALA A 130 11.08 10.85 13.01
N VAL A 131 11.09 12.04 13.61
CA VAL A 131 10.13 13.10 13.32
C VAL A 131 10.36 13.66 11.93
N ARG A 132 11.62 13.95 11.59
CA ARG A 132 11.99 14.44 10.26
C ARG A 132 11.61 13.43 9.17
N TYR A 133 12.00 12.16 9.30
CA TYR A 133 11.68 11.14 8.29
C TYR A 133 10.18 10.83 8.24
N GLY A 134 9.51 10.75 9.39
CA GLY A 134 8.05 10.56 9.47
C GLY A 134 7.24 11.70 8.87
N THR A 135 7.84 12.89 8.69
CA THR A 135 7.21 14.03 8.00
C THR A 135 7.57 14.04 6.50
N ILE A 136 8.84 13.86 6.17
CA ILE A 136 9.32 14.02 4.79
C ILE A 136 8.87 12.86 3.89
N ILE A 137 8.86 11.62 4.39
CA ILE A 137 8.52 10.45 3.57
C ILE A 137 7.10 10.55 3.00
N PRO A 138 6.04 10.78 3.80
CA PRO A 138 4.69 10.96 3.26
C PRO A 138 4.55 12.17 2.33
N MET A 139 5.28 13.27 2.60
CA MET A 139 5.25 14.44 1.71
C MET A 139 5.84 14.15 0.34
N LEU A 140 6.97 13.42 0.28
CA LEU A 140 7.57 13.01 -0.98
C LEU A 140 6.69 12.00 -1.71
N ASN A 141 6.03 11.09 -0.98
CA ASN A 141 5.04 10.17 -1.55
C ASN A 141 3.93 10.95 -2.28
N ASN A 142 3.30 11.90 -1.59
CA ASN A 142 2.24 12.72 -2.17
C ASN A 142 2.72 13.56 -3.36
N LEU A 143 3.99 14.01 -3.36
CA LEU A 143 4.58 14.71 -4.51
C LEU A 143 4.69 13.79 -5.73
N VAL A 144 5.09 12.53 -5.55
CA VAL A 144 5.13 11.55 -6.64
C VAL A 144 3.71 11.22 -7.12
N SER A 145 2.75 11.03 -6.21
CA SER A 145 1.33 10.82 -6.55
C SER A 145 0.76 12.00 -7.37
N PHE A 146 1.17 13.23 -7.04
CA PHE A 146 0.80 14.43 -7.78
C PHE A 146 1.39 14.47 -9.20
N ILE A 147 2.69 14.16 -9.35
CA ILE A 147 3.35 14.08 -10.66
C ILE A 147 2.72 12.99 -11.53
N SER A 148 2.42 11.83 -10.93
CA SER A 148 1.71 10.74 -11.60
C SER A 148 0.31 11.17 -12.04
N SER A 149 -0.42 11.90 -11.21
CA SER A 149 -1.74 12.46 -11.58
C SER A 149 -1.65 13.38 -12.79
N ILE A 150 -0.68 14.31 -12.82
CA ILE A 150 -0.46 15.17 -13.99
C ILE A 150 -0.18 14.34 -15.25
N THR A 151 0.67 13.33 -15.12
CA THR A 151 1.05 12.43 -16.22
C THR A 151 -0.16 11.70 -16.78
N VAL A 152 -0.98 11.12 -15.90
CA VAL A 152 -2.19 10.36 -16.26
C VAL A 152 -3.23 11.28 -16.91
N PHE A 153 -3.59 12.40 -16.28
CA PHE A 153 -4.59 13.33 -16.81
C PHE A 153 -4.15 13.92 -18.15
N SER A 154 -2.89 14.33 -18.29
CA SER A 154 -2.36 14.87 -19.56
C SER A 154 -2.44 13.83 -20.68
N THR A 155 -1.98 12.60 -20.41
CA THR A 155 -1.92 11.53 -21.41
C THR A 155 -3.32 11.06 -21.83
N VAL A 156 -4.20 10.79 -20.86
CA VAL A 156 -5.54 10.25 -21.14
C VAL A 156 -6.39 11.26 -21.88
N PHE A 157 -6.42 12.53 -21.45
CA PHE A 157 -7.17 13.57 -22.16
C PHE A 157 -6.62 13.81 -23.56
N ALA A 158 -5.30 13.94 -23.70
CA ALA A 158 -4.68 14.17 -25.01
C ALA A 158 -5.04 13.08 -26.01
N THR A 159 -4.94 11.82 -25.59
CA THR A 159 -5.20 10.69 -26.47
C THR A 159 -6.69 10.52 -26.77
N LEU A 160 -7.58 10.62 -25.78
CA LEU A 160 -9.02 10.42 -26.02
C LEU A 160 -9.64 11.55 -26.83
N ILE A 161 -9.19 12.80 -26.68
CA ILE A 161 -9.64 13.92 -27.53
C ILE A 161 -9.21 13.70 -28.98
N GLN A 162 -8.00 13.20 -29.21
CA GLN A 162 -7.49 12.91 -30.56
C GLN A 162 -8.23 11.73 -31.21
N ASN A 163 -8.45 10.64 -30.48
CA ASN A 163 -9.03 9.42 -31.01
C ASN A 163 -10.56 9.44 -31.06
N THR A 164 -11.20 10.21 -30.18
CA THR A 164 -12.67 10.33 -30.11
C THR A 164 -13.08 11.77 -29.84
N PRO A 165 -13.04 12.65 -30.87
CA PRO A 165 -13.29 14.09 -30.70
C PRO A 165 -14.68 14.45 -30.17
N THR A 166 -15.64 13.53 -30.26
CA THR A 166 -17.01 13.69 -29.74
C THR A 166 -17.13 13.43 -28.23
N LEU A 167 -16.06 12.93 -27.59
CA LEU A 167 -16.07 12.59 -26.17
C LEU A 167 -16.06 13.86 -25.31
N THR A 168 -17.01 13.96 -24.38
CA THR A 168 -17.03 15.06 -23.41
C THR A 168 -15.95 14.86 -22.34
N ARG A 169 -15.55 15.94 -21.66
CA ARG A 169 -14.61 15.86 -20.52
C ARG A 169 -15.12 14.91 -19.42
N LEU A 170 -16.42 14.94 -19.15
CA LEU A 170 -17.05 14.01 -18.21
C LEU A 170 -17.02 12.56 -18.72
N GLY A 171 -17.16 12.35 -20.03
CA GLY A 171 -16.98 11.03 -20.64
C GLY A 171 -15.56 10.49 -20.46
N ILE A 172 -14.54 11.34 -20.64
CA ILE A 172 -13.13 11.00 -20.37
C ILE A 172 -12.94 10.58 -18.90
N VAL A 173 -13.45 11.37 -17.97
CA VAL A 173 -13.33 11.07 -16.53
C VAL A 173 -14.06 9.78 -16.17
N LYS A 174 -15.23 9.53 -16.76
CA LYS A 174 -15.95 8.27 -16.56
C LYS A 174 -15.12 7.07 -17.02
N ILE A 175 -14.39 7.19 -18.14
CA ILE A 175 -13.45 6.17 -18.60
C ILE A 175 -12.29 5.98 -17.61
N MET A 176 -11.74 7.08 -17.10
CA MET A 176 -10.67 7.04 -16.08
C MET A 176 -11.13 6.39 -14.77
N GLN A 177 -12.42 6.52 -14.43
CA GLN A 177 -13.06 5.91 -13.28
C GLN A 177 -13.51 4.46 -13.52
N LEU A 178 -13.39 3.92 -14.74
CA LEU A 178 -13.70 2.52 -15.00
C LEU A 178 -12.66 1.63 -14.30
N THR A 179 -12.98 1.23 -13.08
CA THR A 179 -12.30 0.18 -12.34
C THR A 179 -12.81 -1.17 -12.86
N GLY A 180 -11.98 -1.86 -13.64
CA GLY A 180 -12.15 -3.30 -13.83
C GLY A 180 -11.96 -4.05 -12.51
N PRO A 181 -12.21 -5.38 -12.46
CA PRO A 181 -11.99 -6.18 -11.25
C PRO A 181 -10.58 -5.93 -10.65
N GLY A 182 -10.51 -5.65 -9.35
CA GLY A 182 -9.25 -5.34 -8.64
C GLY A 182 -8.56 -4.05 -9.09
N SER A 183 -9.32 -3.02 -9.49
CA SER A 183 -8.79 -1.71 -9.93
C SER A 183 -7.86 -1.77 -11.15
N THR A 184 -8.00 -2.80 -11.99
CA THR A 184 -7.11 -3.07 -13.13
C THR A 184 -7.45 -2.29 -14.41
N GLY A 185 -8.60 -1.60 -14.43
CA GLY A 185 -9.21 -1.07 -15.65
C GLY A 185 -8.36 -0.03 -16.38
N LEU A 186 -8.08 1.11 -15.77
CA LEU A 186 -7.29 2.17 -16.42
C LEU A 186 -5.89 1.66 -16.82
N THR A 187 -5.25 0.92 -15.92
CA THR A 187 -3.85 0.50 -16.06
C THR A 187 -3.64 -0.54 -17.15
N PHE A 188 -4.43 -1.61 -17.14
CA PHE A 188 -4.20 -2.79 -17.98
C PHE A 188 -5.13 -2.85 -19.21
N ILE A 189 -6.24 -2.09 -19.21
CA ILE A 189 -7.16 -2.05 -20.35
C ILE A 189 -6.94 -0.78 -21.17
N TRP A 190 -6.86 0.39 -20.53
CA TRP A 190 -6.85 1.65 -21.28
C TRP A 190 -5.47 2.12 -21.69
N PHE A 191 -4.46 2.15 -20.79
CA PHE A 191 -3.13 2.63 -21.19
C PHE A 191 -2.52 1.91 -22.41
N PRO A 192 -2.63 0.58 -22.57
CA PRO A 192 -2.12 -0.08 -23.77
C PRO A 192 -2.75 0.46 -25.07
N VAL A 193 -4.07 0.69 -25.05
CA VAL A 193 -4.81 1.27 -26.19
C VAL A 193 -4.41 2.72 -26.43
N LEU A 194 -4.27 3.50 -25.35
CA LEU A 194 -3.87 4.90 -25.44
C LEU A 194 -2.44 5.08 -25.97
N PHE A 195 -1.56 4.10 -25.71
CA PHE A 195 -0.20 4.14 -26.22
C PHE A 195 -0.10 3.66 -27.67
N GLU A 196 -0.98 2.78 -28.16
CA GLU A 196 -0.97 2.35 -29.56
C GLU A 196 -1.19 3.52 -30.53
N SER A 197 -1.96 4.54 -30.15
CA SER A 197 -2.20 5.73 -30.99
C SER A 197 -0.94 6.57 -31.24
N LEU A 198 0.17 6.25 -30.56
CA LEU A 198 1.48 6.90 -30.71
C LEU A 198 2.45 6.09 -31.58
N GLY A 199 1.99 4.98 -32.17
CA GLY A 199 2.80 4.11 -33.01
C GLY A 199 4.00 3.50 -32.28
N VAL A 200 5.16 3.45 -32.94
CA VAL A 200 6.38 2.81 -32.40
C VAL A 200 6.82 3.44 -31.07
N PHE A 201 6.75 4.77 -30.97
CA PHE A 201 7.12 5.48 -29.75
C PHE A 201 6.20 5.11 -28.58
N GLY A 202 4.90 4.92 -28.85
CA GLY A 202 3.93 4.44 -27.87
C GLY A 202 4.30 3.11 -27.22
N ARG A 203 4.84 2.18 -28.00
CA ARG A 203 5.30 0.88 -27.49
C ARG A 203 6.43 1.04 -26.48
N ILE A 204 7.36 1.97 -26.72
CA ILE A 204 8.47 2.27 -25.81
C ILE A 204 7.92 2.88 -24.51
N VAL A 205 7.02 3.85 -24.60
CA VAL A 205 6.40 4.49 -23.42
C VAL A 205 5.59 3.48 -22.61
N CYS A 206 4.80 2.64 -23.29
CA CYS A 206 4.04 1.57 -22.65
C CYS A 206 4.95 0.58 -21.91
N LEU A 207 6.09 0.21 -22.51
CA LEU A 207 7.08 -0.65 -21.86
C LEU A 207 7.64 0.03 -20.60
N LEU A 208 8.07 1.29 -20.71
CA LEU A 208 8.60 2.06 -19.59
C LEU A 208 7.57 2.19 -18.45
N PHE A 209 6.29 2.43 -18.79
CA PHE A 209 5.20 2.50 -17.83
C PHE A 209 5.02 1.19 -17.06
N PHE A 210 5.00 0.04 -17.73
CA PHE A 210 4.86 -1.25 -17.02
C PHE A 210 6.13 -1.65 -16.27
N ILE A 211 7.32 -1.26 -16.73
CA ILE A 211 8.57 -1.40 -15.96
C ILE A 211 8.49 -0.56 -14.69
N CYS A 212 8.05 0.69 -14.78
CA CYS A 212 7.81 1.57 -13.63
C CYS A 212 6.84 0.94 -12.64
N LEU A 213 5.70 0.44 -13.12
CA LEU A 213 4.71 -0.26 -12.28
C LEU A 213 5.30 -1.51 -11.59
N THR A 214 6.11 -2.28 -12.32
CA THR A 214 6.75 -3.49 -11.80
C THR A 214 7.78 -3.15 -10.72
N VAL A 215 8.59 -2.10 -10.94
CA VAL A 215 9.60 -1.65 -9.99
C VAL A 215 8.94 -1.10 -8.72
N ALA A 216 7.87 -0.32 -8.85
CA ALA A 216 7.10 0.20 -7.72
C ALA A 216 6.44 -0.93 -6.90
N GLY A 217 5.87 -1.93 -7.59
CA GLY A 217 5.33 -3.13 -6.94
C GLY A 217 6.42 -3.92 -6.23
N LEU A 218 7.57 -4.16 -6.87
CA LEU A 218 8.67 -4.93 -6.30
C LEU A 218 9.27 -4.26 -5.05
N SER A 219 9.46 -2.94 -5.06
CA SER A 219 9.96 -2.21 -3.88
C SER A 219 9.00 -2.32 -2.68
N THR A 220 7.69 -2.36 -2.95
CA THR A 220 6.66 -2.56 -1.93
C THR A 220 6.68 -3.99 -1.41
N THR A 221 6.73 -4.99 -2.30
CA THR A 221 6.85 -6.40 -1.91
C THR A 221 8.10 -6.68 -1.07
N ILE A 222 9.24 -6.05 -1.38
CA ILE A 222 10.45 -6.14 -0.54
C ILE A 222 10.16 -5.64 0.88
N SER A 223 9.45 -4.52 0.99
CA SER A 223 9.12 -3.92 2.29
C SER A 223 8.17 -4.80 3.11
N ASP A 224 7.09 -5.28 2.48
CA ASP A 224 6.09 -6.10 3.16
C ASP A 224 6.63 -7.48 3.54
N LEU A 225 7.45 -8.09 2.68
CA LEU A 225 8.07 -9.38 2.98
C LEU A 225 9.08 -9.29 4.13
N GLU A 226 9.74 -8.14 4.28
CA GLU A 226 10.65 -7.89 5.41
C GLU A 226 9.90 -7.77 6.75
N VAL A 227 8.67 -7.23 6.75
CA VAL A 227 7.82 -7.21 7.97
C VAL A 227 7.63 -8.61 8.52
N TYR A 228 7.24 -9.57 7.67
CA TYR A 228 7.05 -10.97 8.08
C TYR A 228 8.36 -11.65 8.49
N THR A 229 9.44 -11.34 7.77
CA THR A 229 10.78 -11.89 8.06
C THR A 229 11.26 -11.42 9.44
N MET A 230 11.10 -10.14 9.76
CA MET A 230 11.51 -9.58 11.04
C MET A 230 10.72 -10.16 12.22
N VAL A 231 9.43 -10.44 12.06
CA VAL A 231 8.62 -11.12 13.10
C VAL A 231 9.20 -12.49 13.46
N LEU A 232 9.66 -13.25 12.46
CA LEU A 232 10.32 -14.54 12.69
C LEU A 232 11.72 -14.38 13.32
N ASP A 233 12.46 -13.33 12.92
CA ASP A 233 13.76 -13.00 13.51
C ASP A 233 13.62 -12.65 15.00
N ASP A 234 12.61 -11.86 15.36
CA ASP A 234 12.27 -11.53 16.75
C ASP A 234 11.85 -12.76 17.56
N CYS A 235 11.33 -13.80 16.90
CA CYS A 235 11.05 -15.10 17.51
C CYS A 235 12.31 -15.99 17.66
N GLY A 236 13.50 -15.49 17.29
CA GLY A 236 14.78 -16.20 17.42
C GLY A 236 15.12 -17.12 16.23
N VAL A 237 14.37 -17.05 15.13
CA VAL A 237 14.71 -17.77 13.90
C VAL A 237 15.85 -17.05 13.20
N SER A 238 16.83 -17.80 12.68
CA SER A 238 17.93 -17.18 11.93
C SER A 238 17.39 -16.51 10.65
N HIS A 239 17.80 -15.27 10.38
CA HIS A 239 17.36 -14.46 9.24
C HIS A 239 17.18 -15.21 7.91
N ARG A 240 18.18 -16.00 7.47
CA ARG A 240 18.09 -16.75 6.21
C ARG A 240 16.96 -17.79 6.19
N LYS A 241 16.67 -18.41 7.33
CA LYS A 241 15.54 -19.34 7.48
C LYS A 241 14.22 -18.56 7.51
N SER A 242 14.18 -17.43 8.20
CA SER A 242 13.02 -16.52 8.21
C SER A 242 12.63 -16.10 6.79
N VAL A 243 13.61 -15.68 5.98
CA VAL A 243 13.40 -15.32 4.56
C VAL A 243 12.85 -16.50 3.76
N ALA A 244 13.40 -17.70 3.94
CA ALA A 244 12.93 -18.89 3.22
C ALA A 244 11.49 -19.28 3.62
N ILE A 245 11.15 -19.19 4.91
CA ILE A 245 9.79 -19.43 5.42
C ILE A 245 8.84 -18.38 4.85
N ALA A 246 9.21 -17.09 4.92
CA ALA A 246 8.40 -15.99 4.42
C ALA A 246 8.15 -16.12 2.90
N LEU A 247 9.18 -16.47 2.11
CA LEU A 247 9.08 -16.75 0.67
C LEU A 247 8.07 -17.86 0.38
N ILE A 248 8.21 -19.01 1.04
CA ILE A 248 7.33 -20.17 0.80
C ILE A 248 5.90 -19.84 1.24
N ALA A 249 5.74 -19.24 2.41
CA ALA A 249 4.43 -18.85 2.94
C ALA A 249 3.72 -17.86 2.01
N ASN A 250 4.43 -16.82 1.52
CA ASN A 250 3.85 -15.81 0.63
C ASN A 250 3.43 -16.41 -0.72
N ILE A 251 4.24 -17.30 -1.31
CA ILE A 251 3.87 -18.02 -2.53
C ILE A 251 2.61 -18.87 -2.31
N LEU A 252 2.56 -19.66 -1.25
CA LEU A 252 1.44 -20.57 -0.97
C LEU A 252 0.15 -19.80 -0.65
N VAL A 253 0.22 -18.77 0.18
CA VAL A 253 -0.94 -17.96 0.58
C VAL A 253 -1.42 -17.07 -0.56
N GLY A 254 -0.53 -16.57 -1.42
CA GLY A 254 -0.90 -15.76 -2.57
C GLY A 254 -1.40 -16.57 -3.79
N LEU A 255 -1.15 -17.88 -3.82
CA LEU A 255 -1.50 -18.74 -4.96
C LEU A 255 -3.00 -18.71 -5.32
N PRO A 256 -3.96 -18.75 -4.36
CA PRO A 256 -5.38 -18.62 -4.68
C PRO A 256 -5.72 -17.31 -5.40
N SER A 257 -5.12 -16.19 -4.97
CA SER A 257 -5.32 -14.87 -5.59
C SER A 257 -4.72 -14.79 -6.99
N ALA A 258 -3.60 -15.45 -7.25
CA ALA A 258 -3.02 -15.52 -8.59
C ALA A 258 -3.78 -16.46 -9.54
N LEU A 259 -4.48 -17.47 -9.02
CA LEU A 259 -5.31 -18.36 -9.82
C LEU A 259 -6.70 -17.78 -10.12
N ASN A 260 -7.22 -16.90 -9.26
CA ASN A 260 -8.59 -16.40 -9.39
C ASN A 260 -8.69 -14.92 -8.97
N LEU A 261 -9.03 -14.06 -9.94
CA LEU A 261 -9.22 -12.63 -9.72
C LEU A 261 -10.34 -12.29 -8.72
N ASN A 262 -11.36 -13.14 -8.57
CA ASN A 262 -12.41 -12.90 -7.58
C ASN A 262 -11.88 -13.14 -6.16
N ILE A 263 -10.95 -14.09 -5.99
CA ILE A 263 -10.25 -14.27 -4.71
C ILE A 263 -9.34 -13.07 -4.48
N LEU A 264 -8.60 -12.62 -5.49
CA LEU A 264 -7.77 -11.40 -5.37
C LEU A 264 -8.62 -10.18 -4.94
N ALA A 265 -9.78 -9.97 -5.56
CA ALA A 265 -10.70 -8.89 -5.22
C ALA A 265 -11.25 -9.02 -3.79
N ASN A 266 -11.65 -10.22 -3.36
CA ASN A 266 -12.04 -10.49 -1.97
C ASN A 266 -10.91 -10.13 -1.00
N GLN A 267 -9.70 -10.62 -1.26
CA GLN A 267 -8.56 -10.41 -0.37
C GLN A 267 -8.15 -8.93 -0.30
N ASP A 268 -8.18 -8.20 -1.42
CA ASP A 268 -7.94 -6.75 -1.45
C ASP A 268 -8.94 -5.99 -0.56
N ASN A 269 -10.23 -6.35 -0.65
CA ASN A 269 -11.28 -5.74 0.17
C ASN A 269 -11.13 -6.10 1.67
N VAL A 270 -11.00 -7.39 2.00
CA VAL A 270 -10.92 -7.89 3.39
C VAL A 270 -9.72 -7.33 4.14
N TRP A 271 -8.53 -7.37 3.51
CA TRP A 271 -7.30 -6.90 4.15
C TRP A 271 -7.14 -5.39 4.10
N GLY A 272 -7.90 -4.69 3.25
CA GLY A 272 -7.99 -3.24 3.29
C GLY A 272 -8.44 -2.71 4.66
N ILE A 273 -9.39 -3.40 5.31
CA ILE A 273 -9.82 -3.05 6.68
C ILE A 273 -8.72 -3.33 7.71
N ALA A 274 -7.81 -4.27 7.45
CA ALA A 274 -6.76 -4.64 8.41
C ALA A 274 -5.78 -3.49 8.65
N LEU A 275 -5.49 -2.73 7.60
CA LEU A 275 -4.69 -1.52 7.67
C LEU A 275 -5.25 -0.55 8.72
N LEU A 276 -6.56 -0.27 8.66
CA LEU A 276 -7.25 0.65 9.55
C LEU A 276 -7.27 0.13 11.00
N ILE A 277 -7.60 -1.16 11.18
CA ILE A 277 -7.61 -1.79 12.51
C ILE A 277 -6.21 -1.76 13.13
N SER A 278 -5.18 -2.14 12.38
CA SER A 278 -3.79 -2.12 12.84
C SER A 278 -3.34 -0.70 13.20
N GLY A 279 -3.69 0.30 12.38
CA GLY A 279 -3.43 1.71 12.68
C GLY A 279 -4.06 2.18 14.00
N ILE A 280 -5.32 1.81 14.26
CA ILE A 280 -6.01 2.09 15.53
C ILE A 280 -5.31 1.38 16.70
N LEU A 281 -4.91 0.12 16.54
CA LEU A 281 -4.20 -0.64 17.57
C LEU A 281 -2.85 0.02 17.91
N MET A 282 -2.08 0.44 16.91
CA MET A 282 -0.84 1.19 17.10
C MET A 282 -1.07 2.52 17.83
N ALA A 283 -2.10 3.27 17.47
CA ALA A 283 -2.49 4.48 18.20
C ALA A 283 -2.88 4.18 19.65
N SER A 284 -3.60 3.08 19.89
CA SER A 284 -4.02 2.66 21.23
C SER A 284 -2.84 2.35 22.15
N LEU A 285 -1.74 1.81 21.62
CA LEU A 285 -0.51 1.57 22.38
C LEU A 285 0.10 2.90 22.87
N VAL A 286 0.15 3.91 22.00
CA VAL A 286 0.62 5.26 22.34
C VAL A 286 -0.29 5.93 23.37
N ILE A 287 -1.61 5.78 23.22
CA ILE A 287 -2.60 6.31 24.16
C ILE A 287 -2.43 5.66 25.54
N ARG A 288 -2.28 4.33 25.59
CA ARG A 288 -2.08 3.57 26.83
C ARG A 288 -0.76 3.92 27.52
N TYR A 289 0.29 4.18 26.76
CA TYR A 289 1.58 4.62 27.29
C TYR A 289 1.51 6.01 27.94
N GLY A 290 0.59 6.86 27.46
CA GLY A 290 0.51 8.27 27.80
C GLY A 290 1.13 9.11 26.68
N PRO A 291 0.33 9.73 25.80
CA PRO A 291 0.80 10.45 24.61
C PRO A 291 1.82 11.55 24.90
N MET A 292 1.63 12.30 26.00
CA MET A 292 2.58 13.31 26.46
C MET A 292 3.93 12.70 26.84
N LYS A 293 3.92 11.56 27.54
CA LYS A 293 5.13 10.82 27.93
C LYS A 293 5.81 10.23 26.70
N TYR A 294 5.05 9.62 25.79
CA TYR A 294 5.55 9.06 24.54
C TYR A 294 6.28 10.13 23.73
N ARG A 295 5.59 11.25 23.45
CA ARG A 295 6.16 12.39 22.72
C ARG A 295 7.46 12.90 23.35
N ARG A 296 7.49 13.04 24.68
CA ARG A 296 8.64 13.61 25.39
C ARG A 296 9.81 12.63 25.42
N TYR A 297 9.60 11.44 25.97
CA TYR A 297 10.67 10.50 26.31
C TYR A 297 11.04 9.57 25.15
N ILE A 298 10.07 9.09 24.37
CA ILE A 298 10.34 8.13 23.28
C ILE A 298 10.78 8.84 22.00
N VAL A 299 10.29 10.05 21.76
CA VAL A 299 10.55 10.78 20.51
C VAL A 299 11.56 11.91 20.73
N ASN A 300 11.20 12.96 21.46
CA ASN A 300 12.01 14.19 21.52
C ASN A 300 13.32 14.04 22.30
N GLU A 301 13.31 13.36 23.46
CA GLU A 301 14.52 13.17 24.29
C GLU A 301 15.41 12.00 23.82
N PHE A 302 14.85 11.06 23.04
CA PHE A 302 15.57 9.90 22.52
C PHE A 302 16.31 10.20 21.21
N GLY A 303 15.70 11.01 20.33
CA GLY A 303 16.29 11.43 19.08
C GLY A 303 17.47 12.39 19.28
N ILE A 304 18.53 12.22 18.48
CA ILE A 304 19.69 13.11 18.44
C ILE A 304 19.60 13.93 17.16
N ASP A 305 19.67 15.27 17.26
CA ASP A 305 19.58 16.20 16.13
C ASP A 305 18.31 16.07 15.27
N ASP A 306 17.19 15.67 15.88
CA ASP A 306 15.88 15.55 15.23
C ASP A 306 15.00 16.80 15.45
N TRP A 307 13.95 16.92 14.66
CA TRP A 307 12.88 17.88 14.89
C TRP A 307 12.08 17.50 16.13
N ASN A 308 11.65 18.51 16.88
CA ASN A 308 10.75 18.30 18.01
C ASN A 308 9.33 18.00 17.52
N LEU A 309 8.75 16.88 17.96
CA LEU A 309 7.36 16.57 17.67
C LEU A 309 6.43 17.61 18.34
N PRO A 310 5.53 18.28 17.61
CA PRO A 310 4.71 19.35 18.17
C PRO A 310 3.65 18.80 19.12
N LYS A 311 3.12 19.64 20.03
CA LYS A 311 2.04 19.24 20.95
C LYS A 311 0.74 18.90 20.22
N VAL A 312 0.49 19.51 19.06
CA VAL A 312 -0.67 19.20 18.19
C VAL A 312 -0.72 17.72 17.79
N TRP A 313 0.42 17.06 17.66
CA TRP A 313 0.47 15.63 17.36
C TRP A 313 -0.28 14.78 18.39
N ILE A 314 -0.35 15.23 19.65
CA ILE A 314 -1.07 14.52 20.69
C ILE A 314 -2.57 14.50 20.39
N PHE A 315 -3.14 15.64 19.99
CA PHE A 315 -4.53 15.70 19.55
C PHE A 315 -4.76 14.79 18.33
N MET A 316 -3.81 14.78 17.38
CA MET A 316 -3.88 13.92 16.20
C MET A 316 -3.92 12.44 16.57
N ILE A 317 -2.98 11.94 17.39
CA ILE A 317 -2.89 10.51 17.71
C ILE A 317 -3.98 10.03 18.69
N THR A 318 -4.48 10.92 19.57
CA THR A 318 -5.46 10.55 20.60
C THR A 318 -6.89 10.63 20.13
N ILE A 319 -7.20 11.58 19.25
CA ILE A 319 -8.57 11.88 18.83
C ILE A 319 -8.72 11.65 17.33
N LEU A 320 -7.93 12.34 16.50
CA LEU A 320 -8.15 12.30 15.05
C LEU A 320 -7.93 10.92 14.44
N VAL A 321 -6.81 10.25 14.73
CA VAL A 321 -6.48 8.94 14.15
C VAL A 321 -7.50 7.86 14.56
N PRO A 322 -7.85 7.68 15.85
CA PRO A 322 -8.86 6.71 16.23
C PRO A 322 -10.24 7.04 15.65
N LEU A 323 -10.66 8.32 15.67
CA LEU A 323 -11.94 8.74 15.12
C LEU A 323 -12.01 8.48 13.62
N GLN A 324 -10.98 8.86 12.87
CA GLN A 324 -10.89 8.62 11.44
C GLN A 324 -10.93 7.13 11.13
N GLY A 325 -10.16 6.31 11.83
CA GLY A 325 -10.18 4.85 11.64
C GLY A 325 -11.58 4.26 11.87
N ILE A 326 -12.26 4.66 12.95
CA ILE A 326 -13.62 4.20 13.25
C ILE A 326 -14.62 4.65 12.16
N ILE A 327 -14.58 5.92 11.76
CA ILE A 327 -15.46 6.46 10.72
C ILE A 327 -15.24 5.73 9.38
N LEU A 328 -13.99 5.50 8.98
CA LEU A 328 -13.66 4.80 7.74
C LEU A 328 -14.14 3.35 7.75
N ILE A 329 -13.96 2.62 8.86
CA ILE A 329 -14.46 1.25 9.00
C ILE A 329 -15.99 1.22 8.90
N ILE A 330 -16.69 2.11 9.62
CA ILE A 330 -18.16 2.19 9.57
C ILE A 330 -18.63 2.51 8.16
N TRP A 331 -18.00 3.48 7.50
CA TRP A 331 -18.35 3.87 6.14
C TRP A 331 -18.15 2.74 5.15
N TRP A 332 -17.00 2.04 5.19
CA TRP A 332 -16.74 0.91 4.29
C TRP A 332 -17.78 -0.20 4.44
N ILE A 333 -18.12 -0.55 5.69
CA ILE A 333 -19.19 -1.54 5.94
C ILE A 333 -20.53 -1.03 5.40
N TYR A 334 -20.86 0.24 5.64
CA TYR A 334 -22.08 0.85 5.11
C TYR A 334 -22.11 0.83 3.58
N ASP A 335 -21.02 1.20 2.92
CA ASP A 335 -20.90 1.26 1.47
C ASP A 335 -21.05 -0.13 0.83
N MET A 336 -20.44 -1.15 1.43
CA MET A 336 -20.62 -2.54 1.00
C MET A 336 -22.08 -3.02 1.15
N ILE A 337 -22.76 -2.65 2.24
CA ILE A 337 -24.19 -2.97 2.45
C ILE A 337 -25.08 -2.23 1.46
N ALA A 338 -24.79 -0.96 1.21
CA ALA A 338 -25.58 -0.10 0.33
C ALA A 338 -25.40 -0.46 -1.15
N SER A 339 -24.20 -0.91 -1.54
CA SER A 339 -23.85 -1.24 -2.92
C SER A 339 -24.34 -2.63 -3.37
N ASP A 340 -24.53 -3.58 -2.45
CA ASP A 340 -25.03 -4.92 -2.78
C ASP A 340 -26.28 -5.30 -1.94
N PRO A 341 -27.48 -5.39 -2.53
CA PRO A 341 -28.69 -5.87 -1.84
C PRO A 341 -28.56 -7.28 -1.24
N HIS A 342 -27.60 -8.08 -1.71
CA HIS A 342 -27.32 -9.43 -1.24
C HIS A 342 -26.06 -9.50 -0.36
N TRP A 343 -25.66 -8.39 0.29
CA TRP A 343 -24.51 -8.31 1.20
C TRP A 343 -24.46 -9.40 2.29
N TYR A 344 -25.62 -9.96 2.64
CA TYR A 344 -25.79 -11.04 3.64
C TYR A 344 -25.56 -12.45 3.08
N MET A 345 -25.53 -12.61 1.76
CA MET A 345 -25.22 -13.89 1.11
C MET A 345 -23.71 -14.09 1.09
N PHE A 346 -23.25 -15.33 1.26
CA PHE A 346 -21.83 -15.64 1.23
C PHE A 346 -21.29 -15.60 -0.21
N THR A 347 -20.78 -14.44 -0.62
CA THR A 347 -20.14 -14.20 -1.92
C THR A 347 -18.74 -13.61 -1.72
N TYR A 348 -17.90 -13.60 -2.77
CA TYR A 348 -16.52 -13.10 -2.72
C TYR A 348 -16.39 -11.61 -2.33
N GLU A 349 -17.43 -10.81 -2.46
CA GLU A 349 -17.34 -9.37 -2.13
C GLU A 349 -18.36 -8.96 -1.06
N SER A 350 -19.01 -9.96 -0.44
CA SER A 350 -20.04 -9.73 0.57
C SER A 350 -19.44 -9.26 1.90
N VAL A 351 -20.25 -8.53 2.67
CA VAL A 351 -19.93 -8.22 4.07
C VAL A 351 -19.85 -9.50 4.91
N THR A 352 -20.61 -10.53 4.52
CA THR A 352 -20.63 -11.81 5.24
C THR A 352 -19.31 -12.55 5.14
N SER A 353 -18.70 -12.66 3.94
CA SER A 353 -17.37 -13.27 3.78
C SER A 353 -16.32 -12.52 4.59
N LEU A 354 -16.36 -11.17 4.53
CA LEU A 354 -15.49 -10.29 5.31
C LEU A 354 -15.60 -10.58 6.81
N CYS A 355 -16.82 -10.60 7.36
CA CYS A 355 -17.02 -10.87 8.78
C CYS A 355 -16.52 -12.27 9.17
N VAL A 356 -16.77 -13.29 8.34
CA VAL A 356 -16.31 -14.66 8.62
C VAL A 356 -14.79 -14.75 8.64
N GLU A 357 -14.10 -14.18 7.65
CA GLU A 357 -12.63 -14.16 7.58
C GLU A 357 -12.03 -13.45 8.79
N TRP A 358 -12.57 -12.28 9.16
CA TRP A 358 -12.14 -11.54 10.36
C TRP A 358 -12.42 -12.28 11.66
N MET A 359 -13.57 -12.96 11.79
CA MET A 359 -13.86 -13.78 12.98
C MET A 359 -12.88 -14.94 13.12
N ILE A 360 -12.55 -15.63 12.01
CA ILE A 360 -11.56 -16.72 12.01
C ILE A 360 -10.19 -16.18 12.43
N LEU A 361 -9.75 -15.06 11.86
CA LEU A 361 -8.47 -14.44 12.20
C LEU A 361 -8.43 -14.01 13.67
N LEU A 362 -9.45 -13.31 14.17
CA LEU A 362 -9.51 -12.86 15.55
C LEU A 362 -9.52 -14.03 16.52
N ALA A 363 -10.27 -15.10 16.22
CA ALA A 363 -10.27 -16.32 17.03
C ALA A 363 -8.87 -16.95 17.07
N ALA A 364 -8.17 -17.01 15.92
CA ALA A 364 -6.80 -17.52 15.85
C ALA A 364 -5.82 -16.66 16.66
N LEU A 365 -5.84 -15.33 16.49
CA LEU A 365 -4.96 -14.40 17.20
C LEU A 365 -5.21 -14.41 18.71
N ILE A 366 -6.47 -14.41 19.15
CA ILE A 366 -6.85 -14.51 20.56
C ILE A 366 -6.38 -15.87 21.10
N GLY A 367 -6.59 -16.96 20.37
CA GLY A 367 -6.13 -18.30 20.76
C GLY A 367 -4.61 -18.36 20.96
N ILE A 368 -3.83 -17.84 20.00
CA ILE A 368 -2.38 -17.75 20.09
C ILE A 368 -1.96 -16.91 21.30
N ASN A 369 -2.58 -15.75 21.51
CA ASN A 369 -2.29 -14.89 22.66
C ASN A 369 -2.63 -15.57 23.98
N VAL A 370 -3.76 -16.27 24.10
CA VAL A 370 -4.13 -17.02 25.32
C VAL A 370 -3.11 -18.11 25.61
N ILE A 371 -2.65 -18.86 24.59
CA ILE A 371 -1.62 -19.90 24.75
C ILE A 371 -0.29 -19.27 25.19
N ALA A 372 0.11 -18.15 24.59
CA ALA A 372 1.33 -17.44 24.94
C ALA A 372 1.29 -16.92 26.38
N LEU A 373 0.16 -16.30 26.78
CA LEU A 373 -0.10 -15.83 28.15
C LEU A 373 -0.05 -16.97 29.16
N TRP A 374 -0.67 -18.11 28.82
CA TRP A 374 -0.67 -19.29 29.68
C TRP A 374 0.74 -19.84 29.90
N ARG A 375 1.57 -19.88 28.84
CA ARG A 375 2.96 -20.35 28.93
C ARG A 375 3.90 -19.38 29.65
N LYS A 376 3.68 -18.07 29.56
CA LYS A 376 4.57 -17.01 30.09
C LYS A 376 3.92 -16.16 31.18
N TRP A 377 2.97 -16.71 31.94
CA TRP A 377 2.17 -16.00 32.95
C TRP A 377 3.02 -15.28 34.01
N SER A 378 4.19 -15.85 34.34
CA SER A 378 5.12 -15.31 35.34
C SER A 378 5.73 -13.94 34.99
N ILE A 379 5.71 -13.53 33.72
CA ILE A 379 6.32 -12.29 33.23
C ILE A 379 5.44 -11.06 33.50
N PHE A 380 4.12 -11.22 33.51
CA PHE A 380 3.18 -10.09 33.60
C PHE A 380 3.20 -9.33 34.93
N PRO A 381 3.31 -9.98 36.11
CA PRO A 381 3.46 -9.28 37.39
C PRO A 381 4.72 -8.40 37.42
N VAL A 382 5.82 -8.86 36.80
CA VAL A 382 7.07 -8.12 36.69
C VAL A 382 6.87 -6.87 35.83
N ALA A 383 6.34 -7.02 34.61
CA ALA A 383 6.11 -5.89 33.70
C ALA A 383 5.17 -4.80 34.27
N LYS A 384 4.18 -5.18 35.10
CA LYS A 384 3.25 -4.24 35.74
C LYS A 384 3.93 -3.31 36.76
N THR A 385 5.09 -3.71 37.28
CA THR A 385 5.76 -3.03 38.41
C THR A 385 6.77 -1.97 37.94
N TYR A 386 7.42 -2.17 36.80
CA TYR A 386 8.51 -1.29 36.32
C TYR A 386 8.07 -0.24 35.30
N GLY A 387 6.97 -0.47 34.57
CA GLY A 387 6.56 0.42 33.48
C GLY A 387 7.53 0.39 32.28
N ASN A 388 7.08 0.86 31.11
CA ASN A 388 7.86 0.78 29.88
C ASN A 388 8.79 2.01 29.72
N ASN A 389 9.81 2.15 30.57
CA ASN A 389 10.81 3.21 30.38
C ASN A 389 11.98 2.69 29.52
N PRO A 390 12.21 3.20 28.30
CA PRO A 390 13.31 2.73 27.43
C PRO A 390 14.72 3.05 27.98
N TYR A 391 14.80 3.83 29.05
CA TYR A 391 16.06 4.17 29.74
C TYR A 391 16.38 3.24 30.92
N GLU A 392 15.48 2.34 31.32
CA GLU A 392 15.76 1.31 32.33
C GLU A 392 16.18 0.01 31.64
N LEU A 393 17.47 -0.07 31.29
CA LEU A 393 18.09 -1.23 30.61
C LEU A 393 18.00 -2.54 31.40
N ASP A 394 17.78 -2.49 32.73
CA ASP A 394 17.63 -3.68 33.56
C ASP A 394 16.36 -4.49 33.24
N PHE A 395 15.36 -3.86 32.60
CA PHE A 395 14.17 -4.52 32.06
C PHE A 395 14.49 -5.45 30.87
N LEU A 396 15.46 -5.10 30.01
CA LEU A 396 15.80 -5.92 28.82
C LEU A 396 16.59 -7.19 29.19
N LYS A 397 17.41 -7.12 30.25
CA LYS A 397 18.17 -8.28 30.74
C LYS A 397 17.27 -9.40 31.26
N THR A 398 16.12 -9.06 31.83
CA THR A 398 15.18 -10.05 32.38
C THR A 398 14.51 -10.91 31.30
N PHE A 399 14.51 -10.47 30.04
CA PHE A 399 13.94 -11.21 28.90
C PHE A 399 14.96 -11.96 28.06
N THR A 400 16.25 -11.64 28.18
CA THR A 400 17.33 -12.35 27.47
C THR A 400 17.80 -13.61 28.22
N ASP A 401 17.50 -13.71 29.51
CA ASP A 401 17.89 -14.84 30.38
C ASP A 401 16.77 -15.90 30.54
N LEU A 402 15.67 -15.79 29.78
CA LEU A 402 14.50 -16.69 29.74
C LEU A 402 14.25 -17.19 28.31
#